data_AF-A0A9P0BMM0-F1
#
_entry.id   AF-A0A9P0BMM0-F1
#
_cell.length_a   1.000
_cell.length_b   1.000
_cell.length_c   1.000
_cell.angle_alpha   90.00
_cell.angle_beta   90.00
_cell.angle_gamma   90.00
#
_symmetry.space_group_name_H-M   'P 1'
#
loop_
_entity.id
_entity.type
_entity.pdbx_description
1 polymer ?
#
loop_
_entity_poly.entity_id
_entity_poly.type
_entity_poly.pdbx_seq_one_letter_code
_entity_poly.pdbx_strand_id
1 'polypeptide(L)'
;MPGPGRHYRGNRKAANPSAASLSTVARESALALPDDSPVLAIFKDIALKLTARQDRHERLVKLSRDITIESKRIIFVLHSAMTKEANAKVLADANDRIQKLLNGPIKSIGIELEYSPAYLHLRAVTSGFQEFVEARTMFSIMATGQIITFPEVQKELEFVVTENDEQRKVVTMITDNDYMLGLADLTGELMRKAINSVSTGESEDCIQACQVVRDLYTGYLGITNNRHLLRKLTTTRTNVNKVEMAVYALRVRGSGPGLMAAGNPPAPDIDAPAGLSDDEGYY
;
A
#
# COMPACT_ATOMS: atom_id res chain seq x y z
N MET A 1 -27.13 36.44 -28.65
CA MET A 1 -26.75 36.86 -27.29
C MET A 1 -25.73 35.86 -26.73
N PRO A 2 -24.42 36.04 -26.94
CA PRO A 2 -23.40 35.22 -26.29
C PRO A 2 -22.91 35.91 -25.01
N GLY A 3 -23.03 35.23 -23.87
CA GLY A 3 -22.52 35.70 -22.58
C GLY A 3 -20.98 35.65 -22.49
N PRO A 4 -20.33 36.55 -21.75
CA PRO A 4 -18.88 36.66 -21.76
C PRO A 4 -18.24 35.66 -20.78
N GLY A 5 -17.40 34.77 -21.32
CA GLY A 5 -16.49 33.93 -20.55
C GLY A 5 -15.47 34.78 -19.79
N ARG A 6 -15.47 34.68 -18.46
CA ARG A 6 -14.41 35.22 -17.61
C ARG A 6 -13.21 34.27 -17.66
N HIS A 7 -12.29 34.51 -18.58
CA HIS A 7 -10.92 34.04 -18.44
C HIS A 7 -10.24 34.85 -17.33
N TYR A 8 -10.07 34.25 -16.15
CA TYR A 8 -9.22 34.79 -15.10
C TYR A 8 -7.76 34.60 -15.52
N ARG A 9 -7.26 35.47 -16.41
CA ARG A 9 -5.84 35.52 -16.78
C ARG A 9 -5.12 36.24 -15.65
N GLY A 10 -4.70 35.47 -14.65
CA GLY A 10 -3.86 35.96 -13.55
C GLY A 10 -2.69 36.75 -14.12
N ASN A 11 -2.59 38.01 -13.69
CA ASN A 11 -1.56 38.95 -14.08
C ASN A 11 -0.21 38.46 -13.49
N ARG A 12 0.47 37.54 -14.18
CA ARG A 12 1.88 37.24 -13.90
C ARG A 12 2.65 38.52 -14.22
N LYS A 13 2.98 39.30 -13.17
CA LYS A 13 3.98 40.35 -13.26
C LYS A 13 5.18 39.77 -13.99
N ALA A 14 5.53 40.38 -15.12
CA ALA A 14 6.72 40.02 -15.89
C ALA A 14 7.92 40.01 -14.92
N ALA A 15 8.49 38.83 -14.71
CA ALA A 15 9.73 38.69 -13.96
C ALA A 15 10.81 39.50 -14.70
N ASN A 16 11.49 40.37 -13.97
CA ASN A 16 12.52 41.25 -14.51
C ASN A 16 13.64 40.36 -15.13
N PRO A 17 13.93 40.45 -16.44
CA PRO A 17 14.87 39.54 -17.10
C PRO A 17 16.34 39.74 -16.67
N SER A 18 16.62 40.77 -15.85
CA SER A 18 17.94 41.06 -15.29
C SER A 18 18.14 40.59 -13.84
N ALA A 19 17.11 40.05 -13.19
CA ALA A 19 17.26 39.51 -11.84
C ALA A 19 17.88 38.11 -11.94
N ALA A 20 19.19 38.02 -11.70
CA ALA A 20 19.87 36.73 -11.57
C ALA A 20 19.09 35.85 -10.57
N SER A 21 18.76 34.62 -10.98
CA SER A 21 18.06 33.72 -10.08
C SER A 21 18.94 33.44 -8.86
N LEU A 22 18.31 33.18 -7.72
CA LEU A 22 19.00 32.79 -6.49
C LEU A 22 19.98 31.62 -6.74
N SER A 23 19.65 30.72 -7.66
CA SER A 23 20.54 29.62 -8.08
C SER A 23 21.79 30.09 -8.83
N THR A 24 21.68 31.10 -9.70
CA THR A 24 22.82 31.67 -10.44
C THR A 24 23.74 32.43 -9.51
N VAL A 25 23.18 33.27 -8.63
CA VAL A 25 23.93 34.04 -7.63
C VAL A 25 24.66 33.11 -6.64
N ALA A 26 24.00 32.04 -6.20
CA ALA A 26 24.62 31.04 -5.33
C ALA A 26 25.78 30.30 -6.03
N ARG A 27 25.63 29.97 -7.32
CA ARG A 27 26.68 29.31 -8.11
C ARG A 27 27.89 30.22 -8.31
N GLU A 28 27.67 31.48 -8.67
CA GLU A 28 28.75 32.47 -8.84
C GLU A 28 29.49 32.71 -7.52
N SER A 29 28.74 32.83 -6.41
CA SER A 29 29.33 32.99 -5.07
C SER A 29 30.15 31.76 -4.65
N ALA A 30 29.71 30.54 -5.00
CA ALA A 30 30.46 29.32 -4.74
C ALA A 30 31.73 29.21 -5.59
N LEU A 31 31.69 29.64 -6.85
CA LEU A 31 32.85 29.67 -7.75
C LEU A 31 33.87 30.76 -7.39
N ALA A 32 33.43 31.82 -6.70
CA ALA A 32 34.30 32.88 -6.22
C ALA A 32 35.05 32.52 -4.92
N LEU A 33 34.70 31.41 -4.26
CA LEU A 33 35.38 30.95 -3.06
C LEU A 33 36.69 30.21 -3.42
N PRO A 34 37.77 30.41 -2.66
CA PRO A 34 39.01 29.63 -2.81
C PRO A 34 38.77 28.14 -2.61
N ASP A 35 39.49 27.28 -3.32
CA ASP A 35 39.32 25.81 -3.27
C ASP A 35 39.55 25.19 -1.87
N ASP A 36 40.36 25.86 -1.04
CA ASP A 36 40.67 25.53 0.35
C ASP A 36 39.70 26.16 1.37
N SER A 37 38.64 26.83 0.90
CA SER A 37 37.64 27.46 1.75
C SER A 37 36.97 26.43 2.68
N PRO A 38 36.94 26.66 4.01
CA PRO A 38 36.28 25.77 4.95
C PRO A 38 34.78 25.68 4.69
N VAL A 39 34.17 26.74 4.13
CA VAL A 39 32.76 26.75 3.72
C VAL A 39 32.54 25.79 2.55
N LEU A 40 33.40 25.82 1.51
CA LEU A 40 33.29 24.87 0.40
C LEU A 40 33.50 23.44 0.86
N ALA A 41 34.42 23.19 1.80
CA ALA A 41 34.61 21.86 2.38
C ALA A 41 33.32 21.34 3.08
N ILE A 42 32.65 22.19 3.86
CA ILE A 42 31.37 21.85 4.50
C ILE A 42 30.28 21.54 3.46
N PHE A 43 30.13 22.37 2.43
CA PHE A 43 29.11 22.13 1.39
C PHE A 43 29.40 20.88 0.56
N LYS A 44 30.68 20.56 0.29
CA LYS A 44 31.08 19.31 -0.37
C LYS A 44 30.69 18.09 0.49
N ASP A 45 30.95 18.13 1.80
CA ASP A 45 30.55 17.05 2.73
C ASP A 45 29.02 16.90 2.80
N ILE A 46 28.28 18.01 2.88
CA ILE A 46 26.80 17.99 2.86
C ILE A 46 26.30 17.40 1.54
N ALA A 47 26.85 17.81 0.41
CA ALA A 47 26.46 17.29 -0.90
C ALA A 47 26.66 15.77 -0.99
N LEU A 48 27.82 15.26 -0.54
CA LEU A 48 28.07 13.81 -0.50
C LEU A 48 27.04 13.06 0.35
N LYS A 49 26.69 13.60 1.54
CA LYS A 49 25.67 13.00 2.42
C LYS A 49 24.28 13.01 1.80
N LEU A 50 23.90 14.11 1.13
CA LEU A 50 22.61 14.23 0.44
C LEU A 50 22.52 13.29 -0.75
N THR A 51 23.58 13.20 -1.57
CA THR A 51 23.65 12.26 -2.70
C THR A 51 23.55 10.82 -2.21
N ALA A 52 24.31 10.42 -1.19
CA ALA A 52 24.24 9.08 -0.63
C ALA A 52 22.83 8.74 -0.10
N ARG A 53 22.15 9.71 0.53
CA ARG A 53 20.76 9.56 0.97
C ARG A 53 19.79 9.40 -0.20
N GLN A 54 19.96 10.17 -1.27
CA GLN A 54 19.12 10.06 -2.46
C GLN A 54 19.33 8.72 -3.16
N ASP A 55 20.57 8.29 -3.35
CA ASP A 55 20.89 6.99 -3.97
C ASP A 55 20.27 5.83 -3.18
N ARG A 56 20.32 5.90 -1.84
CA ARG A 56 19.62 4.95 -0.96
C ARG A 56 18.11 5.00 -1.19
N HIS A 57 17.52 6.19 -1.23
CA HIS A 57 16.08 6.35 -1.48
C HIS A 57 15.67 5.69 -2.81
N GLU A 58 16.42 5.91 -3.89
CA GLU A 58 16.14 5.30 -5.20
C GLU A 58 16.27 3.77 -5.17
N ARG A 59 17.25 3.22 -4.46
CA ARG A 59 17.37 1.76 -4.27
C ARG A 59 16.15 1.19 -3.54
N LEU A 60 15.70 1.86 -2.48
CA LEU A 60 14.53 1.45 -1.70
C LEU A 60 13.23 1.54 -2.51
N VAL A 61 13.05 2.60 -3.32
CA VAL A 61 11.89 2.75 -4.21
C VAL A 61 11.82 1.60 -5.21
N LYS A 62 12.95 1.19 -5.79
CA LYS A 62 13.01 0.03 -6.71
C LYS A 62 12.59 -1.25 -6.02
N LEU A 63 13.16 -1.55 -4.85
CA LEU A 63 12.79 -2.73 -4.05
C LEU A 63 11.30 -2.71 -3.67
N SER A 64 10.79 -1.56 -3.24
CA SER A 64 9.37 -1.39 -2.92
C SER A 64 8.48 -1.66 -4.13
N ARG A 65 8.88 -1.19 -5.31
CA ARG A 65 8.12 -1.39 -6.55
C ARG A 65 8.05 -2.86 -6.92
N ASP A 66 9.14 -3.59 -6.78
CA ASP A 66 9.20 -5.03 -7.03
C ASP A 66 8.28 -5.80 -6.07
N ILE A 67 8.29 -5.43 -4.78
CA ILE A 67 7.37 -5.99 -3.77
C ILE A 67 5.91 -5.73 -4.15
N THR A 68 5.56 -4.51 -4.53
CA THR A 68 4.19 -4.16 -4.93
C THR A 68 3.74 -4.99 -6.14
N ILE A 69 4.56 -5.10 -7.17
CA ILE A 69 4.21 -5.83 -8.39
C ILE A 69 3.97 -7.31 -8.08
N GLU A 70 4.88 -7.92 -7.33
CA GLU A 70 4.80 -9.35 -7.05
C GLU A 70 3.67 -9.68 -6.07
N SER A 71 3.43 -8.82 -5.07
CA SER A 71 2.30 -8.96 -4.14
C SER A 71 0.94 -8.90 -4.86
N LYS A 72 0.76 -7.97 -5.82
CA LYS A 72 -0.42 -7.94 -6.70
C LYS A 72 -0.61 -9.24 -7.45
N ARG A 73 0.46 -9.76 -8.04
CA ARG A 73 0.42 -11.03 -8.77
C ARG A 73 0.11 -12.21 -7.84
N ILE A 74 0.53 -12.17 -6.58
CA ILE A 74 0.15 -13.19 -5.57
C ILE A 74 -1.35 -13.08 -5.30
N ILE A 75 -1.88 -11.89 -5.09
CA ILE A 75 -3.33 -11.63 -4.91
C ILE A 75 -4.13 -12.18 -6.12
N PHE A 76 -3.69 -11.91 -7.35
CA PHE A 76 -4.33 -12.46 -8.55
C PHE A 76 -4.31 -13.99 -8.59
N VAL A 77 -3.20 -14.61 -8.19
CA VAL A 77 -3.10 -16.08 -8.09
C VAL A 77 -4.06 -16.61 -7.02
N LEU A 78 -4.14 -15.97 -5.85
CA LEU A 78 -5.08 -16.35 -4.79
C LEU A 78 -6.55 -16.24 -5.22
N HIS A 79 -6.89 -15.25 -6.05
CA HIS A 79 -8.22 -15.14 -6.66
C HIS A 79 -8.55 -16.24 -7.66
N SER A 80 -7.55 -16.88 -8.28
CA SER A 80 -7.78 -17.94 -9.27
C SER A 80 -8.31 -19.24 -8.67
N ALA A 81 -8.24 -19.37 -7.34
CA ALA A 81 -8.70 -20.56 -6.63
C ALA A 81 -10.24 -20.59 -6.56
N MET A 82 -10.84 -21.39 -7.45
CA MET A 82 -12.30 -21.49 -7.64
C MET A 82 -12.92 -22.75 -7.03
N THR A 83 -12.10 -23.73 -6.63
CA THR A 83 -12.54 -24.96 -5.96
C THR A 83 -11.61 -25.32 -4.81
N LYS A 84 -12.11 -26.11 -3.86
CA LYS A 84 -11.32 -26.62 -2.73
C LYS A 84 -10.09 -27.43 -3.17
N GLU A 85 -10.14 -28.21 -4.26
CA GLU A 85 -8.95 -28.94 -4.73
C GLU A 85 -7.90 -28.00 -5.36
N ALA A 86 -8.34 -26.95 -6.06
CA ALA A 86 -7.44 -25.95 -6.63
C ALA A 86 -6.75 -25.10 -5.56
N ASN A 87 -7.40 -24.90 -4.40
CA ASN A 87 -6.85 -24.12 -3.28
C ASN A 87 -5.48 -24.62 -2.83
N ALA A 88 -5.27 -25.93 -2.68
CA ALA A 88 -4.00 -26.46 -2.17
C ALA A 88 -2.80 -26.10 -3.08
N LYS A 89 -2.98 -26.22 -4.41
CA LYS A 89 -1.93 -25.89 -5.38
C LYS A 89 -1.68 -24.39 -5.46
N VAL A 90 -2.75 -23.59 -5.45
CA VAL A 90 -2.67 -22.13 -5.47
C VAL A 90 -1.96 -21.61 -4.22
N LEU A 91 -2.28 -22.17 -3.04
CA LEU A 91 -1.63 -21.80 -1.78
C LEU A 91 -0.15 -22.20 -1.78
N ALA A 92 0.21 -23.37 -2.31
CA ALA A 92 1.61 -23.75 -2.43
C ALA A 92 2.41 -22.76 -3.32
N ASP A 93 1.89 -22.42 -4.50
CA ASP A 93 2.52 -21.44 -5.39
C ASP A 93 2.61 -20.04 -4.75
N ALA A 94 1.53 -19.57 -4.13
CA ALA A 94 1.50 -18.29 -3.42
C ALA A 94 2.54 -18.26 -2.28
N ASN A 95 2.65 -19.34 -1.49
CA ASN A 95 3.61 -19.43 -0.40
C ASN A 95 5.05 -19.36 -0.93
N ASP A 96 5.38 -20.10 -1.99
CA ASP A 96 6.72 -20.06 -2.60
C ASP A 96 7.10 -18.64 -3.06
N ARG A 97 6.12 -17.90 -3.60
CA ARG A 97 6.32 -16.52 -4.06
C ARG A 97 6.44 -15.54 -2.89
N ILE A 98 5.67 -15.72 -1.82
CA ILE A 98 5.82 -14.98 -0.55
C ILE A 98 7.22 -15.20 0.04
N GLN A 99 7.70 -16.45 0.09
CA GLN A 99 9.04 -16.76 0.59
C GLN A 99 10.14 -16.12 -0.25
N LYS A 100 9.96 -16.02 -1.58
CA LYS A 100 10.88 -15.29 -2.47
C LYS A 100 10.86 -13.77 -2.19
N LEU A 101 9.70 -13.19 -1.88
CA LEU A 101 9.60 -11.79 -1.48
C LEU A 101 10.32 -11.51 -0.16
N LEU A 102 10.08 -12.36 0.84
CA LEU A 102 10.71 -12.28 2.16
C LEU A 102 12.24 -12.37 2.04
N ASN A 103 12.74 -13.42 1.39
CA ASN A 103 14.18 -13.68 1.27
C ASN A 103 14.88 -12.83 0.19
N GLY A 104 14.13 -12.09 -0.62
CA GLY A 104 14.63 -11.21 -1.67
C GLY A 104 14.48 -9.74 -1.29
N PRO A 105 13.57 -8.98 -1.94
CA PRO A 105 13.53 -7.53 -1.79
C PRO A 105 13.20 -7.05 -0.37
N ILE A 106 12.41 -7.78 0.42
CA ILE A 106 12.09 -7.39 1.80
C ILE A 106 13.32 -7.49 2.70
N LYS A 107 14.08 -8.60 2.61
CA LYS A 107 15.37 -8.74 3.29
C LYS A 107 16.37 -7.68 2.84
N SER A 108 16.44 -7.38 1.54
CA SER A 108 17.32 -6.34 1.00
C SER A 108 17.00 -4.95 1.55
N ILE A 109 15.73 -4.60 1.78
CA ILE A 109 15.36 -3.35 2.46
C ILE A 109 15.92 -3.32 3.88
N GLY A 110 15.82 -4.43 4.62
CA GLY A 110 16.37 -4.54 5.97
C GLY A 110 17.88 -4.29 6.01
N ILE A 111 18.62 -4.89 5.07
CA ILE A 111 20.08 -4.71 4.95
C ILE A 111 20.43 -3.26 4.59
N GLU A 112 19.73 -2.65 3.63
CA GLU A 112 19.97 -1.27 3.20
C GLU A 112 19.69 -0.25 4.34
N LEU A 113 18.80 -0.59 5.27
CA LEU A 113 18.39 0.27 6.39
C LEU A 113 19.04 -0.08 7.73
N GLU A 114 19.88 -1.12 7.84
CA GLU A 114 20.41 -1.60 9.12
C GLU A 114 21.13 -0.54 9.94
N TYR A 115 21.90 0.33 9.27
CA TYR A 115 22.65 1.43 9.89
C TYR A 115 22.08 2.80 9.53
N SER A 116 20.80 2.84 9.10
CA SER A 116 20.10 4.04 8.72
C SER A 116 18.81 4.17 9.53
N PRO A 117 18.47 5.35 10.06
CA PRO A 117 17.17 5.51 10.71
C PRO A 117 16.03 5.23 9.72
N ALA A 118 15.35 4.10 9.88
CA ALA A 118 14.35 3.60 8.93
C ALA A 118 13.21 4.62 8.70
N TYR A 119 12.85 5.39 9.74
CA TYR A 119 11.80 6.41 9.67
C TYR A 119 12.05 7.48 8.59
N LEU A 120 13.31 7.75 8.23
CA LEU A 120 13.68 8.72 7.20
C LEU A 120 13.34 8.24 5.77
N HIS A 121 13.09 6.94 5.62
CA HIS A 121 12.91 6.27 4.33
C HIS A 121 11.54 5.59 4.20
N LEU A 122 10.64 5.70 5.17
CA LEU A 122 9.33 5.02 5.17
C LEU A 122 8.54 5.29 3.88
N ARG A 123 8.56 6.54 3.40
CA ARG A 123 7.85 6.93 2.18
C ARG A 123 8.32 6.16 0.94
N ALA A 124 9.56 5.67 0.92
CA ALA A 124 10.09 4.88 -0.18
C ALA A 124 9.54 3.45 -0.23
N VAL A 125 9.13 2.90 0.92
CA VAL A 125 8.81 1.48 1.10
C VAL A 125 7.38 1.19 1.52
N THR A 126 6.65 2.21 2.00
CA THR A 126 5.28 2.13 2.51
C THR A 126 4.32 1.43 1.56
N SER A 127 4.37 1.74 0.26
CA SER A 127 3.50 1.12 -0.74
C SER A 127 3.81 -0.37 -0.97
N GLY A 128 5.09 -0.76 -0.92
CA GLY A 128 5.49 -2.16 -1.00
C GLY A 128 5.01 -2.96 0.20
N PHE A 129 5.18 -2.41 1.40
CA PHE A 129 4.77 -3.08 2.63
C PHE A 129 3.25 -3.20 2.79
N GLN A 130 2.47 -2.18 2.43
CA GLN A 130 1.01 -2.26 2.43
C GLN A 130 0.51 -3.39 1.52
N GLU A 131 1.03 -3.47 0.29
CA GLU A 131 0.66 -4.51 -0.66
C GLU A 131 1.12 -5.90 -0.20
N PHE A 132 2.30 -6.01 0.41
CA PHE A 132 2.77 -7.27 1.00
C PHE A 132 1.86 -7.73 2.13
N VAL A 133 1.45 -6.85 3.03
CA VAL A 133 0.52 -7.18 4.13
C VAL A 133 -0.82 -7.64 3.57
N GLU A 134 -1.35 -6.95 2.56
CA GLU A 134 -2.58 -7.34 1.87
C GLU A 134 -2.47 -8.77 1.32
N ALA A 135 -1.42 -9.05 0.53
CA ALA A 135 -1.20 -10.38 -0.06
C ALA A 135 -0.98 -11.47 1.01
N ARG A 136 -0.13 -11.19 2.00
CA ARG A 136 0.22 -12.15 3.07
C ARG A 136 -0.96 -12.47 3.98
N THR A 137 -1.82 -11.48 4.24
CA THR A 137 -3.05 -11.67 5.03
C THR A 137 -4.10 -12.41 4.23
N MET A 138 -4.29 -12.10 2.94
CA MET A 138 -5.20 -12.86 2.07
C MET A 138 -4.79 -14.34 2.03
N PHE A 139 -3.49 -14.61 1.88
CA PHE A 139 -2.95 -15.97 1.97
C PHE A 139 -3.28 -16.63 3.33
N SER A 140 -3.07 -15.91 4.44
CA SER A 140 -3.36 -16.42 5.79
C SER A 140 -4.83 -16.81 5.97
N ILE A 141 -5.76 -15.95 5.51
CA ILE A 141 -7.19 -16.22 5.57
C ILE A 141 -7.55 -17.45 4.73
N MET A 142 -6.99 -17.58 3.53
CA MET A 142 -7.27 -18.75 2.69
C MET A 142 -6.66 -20.05 3.24
N ALA A 143 -5.50 -19.98 3.90
CA ALA A 143 -4.81 -21.15 4.43
C ALA A 143 -5.34 -21.61 5.80
N THR A 144 -5.71 -20.66 6.67
CA THR A 144 -6.02 -20.92 8.09
C THR A 144 -7.33 -20.33 8.56
N GLY A 145 -7.96 -19.48 7.76
CA GLY A 145 -9.14 -18.73 8.12
C GLY A 145 -8.90 -17.55 9.07
N GLN A 146 -7.65 -17.18 9.31
CA GLN A 146 -7.27 -16.16 10.28
C GLN A 146 -6.49 -15.01 9.63
N ILE A 147 -6.73 -13.80 10.15
CA ILE A 147 -5.93 -12.61 9.86
C ILE A 147 -4.58 -12.81 10.53
N ILE A 148 -3.48 -12.78 9.77
CA ILE A 148 -2.14 -12.76 10.34
C ILE A 148 -1.95 -11.47 11.14
N THR A 149 -1.49 -11.59 12.37
CA THR A 149 -1.32 -10.45 13.28
C THR A 149 -0.07 -9.64 12.97
N PHE A 150 -0.04 -8.37 13.39
CA PHE A 150 1.16 -7.52 13.23
C PHE A 150 2.44 -8.15 13.81
N PRO A 151 2.44 -8.72 15.04
CA PRO A 151 3.64 -9.39 15.57
C PRO A 151 4.09 -10.59 14.75
N GLU A 152 3.16 -11.35 14.17
CA GLU A 152 3.50 -12.49 13.30
C GLU A 152 4.14 -12.01 11.99
N VAL A 153 3.59 -10.97 11.36
CA VAL A 153 4.20 -10.34 10.19
C VAL A 153 5.61 -9.83 10.54
N GLN A 154 5.75 -9.05 11.62
CA GLN A 154 7.04 -8.49 12.02
C GLN A 154 8.08 -9.59 12.32
N LYS A 155 7.65 -10.75 12.83
CA LYS A 155 8.52 -11.91 13.06
C LYS A 155 9.00 -12.55 11.76
N GLU A 156 8.18 -12.61 10.71
CA GLU A 156 8.61 -13.08 9.38
C GLU A 156 9.65 -12.17 8.72
N LEU A 157 9.72 -10.91 9.17
CA LEU A 157 10.65 -9.89 8.69
C LEU A 157 11.97 -9.85 9.50
N GLU A 158 12.22 -10.86 10.33
CA GLU A 158 13.50 -11.06 11.01
C GLU A 158 14.38 -12.04 10.22
N PHE A 159 15.58 -11.59 9.87
CA PHE A 159 16.51 -12.34 9.04
C PHE A 159 17.85 -12.54 9.75
N VAL A 160 18.47 -13.68 9.50
CA VAL A 160 19.89 -13.89 9.79
C VAL A 160 20.68 -13.68 8.49
N VAL A 161 21.67 -12.80 8.56
CA VAL A 161 22.61 -12.53 7.47
C VAL A 161 23.97 -13.05 7.91
N THR A 162 24.55 -13.93 7.10
CA THR A 162 25.90 -14.45 7.31
C THR A 162 26.83 -13.76 6.32
N GLU A 163 27.84 -13.07 6.83
CA GLU A 163 28.84 -12.36 6.04
C GLU A 163 30.21 -12.56 6.70
N ASN A 164 31.20 -13.06 5.96
CA ASN A 164 32.55 -13.35 6.46
C ASN A 164 32.58 -14.22 7.74
N ASP A 165 31.80 -15.31 7.77
CA ASP A 165 31.64 -16.23 8.91
C ASP A 165 31.02 -15.61 10.18
N GLU A 166 30.60 -14.35 10.14
CA GLU A 166 29.84 -13.69 11.19
C GLU A 166 28.34 -13.71 10.89
N GLN A 167 27.53 -14.07 11.88
CA GLN A 167 26.08 -14.03 11.79
C GLN A 167 25.54 -12.81 12.52
N ARG A 168 24.73 -12.01 11.81
CA ARG A 168 24.02 -10.87 12.39
C ARG A 168 22.53 -10.94 12.11
N LYS A 169 21.74 -10.47 13.07
CA LYS A 169 20.29 -10.36 12.95
C LYS A 169 19.94 -9.02 12.32
N VAL A 170 19.21 -9.07 11.21
CA VAL A 170 18.68 -7.91 10.50
C VAL A 170 17.15 -7.96 10.60
N VAL A 171 16.54 -6.83 10.95
CA VAL A 171 15.07 -6.72 11.06
C VAL A 171 14.58 -5.68 10.07
N THR A 172 13.70 -6.09 9.16
CA THR A 172 12.97 -5.15 8.30
C THR A 172 11.77 -4.63 9.09
N MET A 173 11.80 -3.35 9.47
CA MET A 173 10.73 -2.74 10.27
C MET A 173 9.54 -2.37 9.39
N ILE A 174 8.35 -2.87 9.74
CA ILE A 174 7.08 -2.41 9.18
C ILE A 174 6.34 -1.57 10.23
N THR A 175 5.66 -0.50 9.79
CA THR A 175 4.91 0.35 10.72
C THR A 175 3.51 -0.21 10.97
N ASP A 176 2.94 0.06 12.14
CA ASP A 176 1.53 -0.27 12.43
C ASP A 176 0.59 0.34 11.39
N ASN A 177 0.93 1.53 10.89
CA ASN A 177 0.18 2.21 9.83
C ASN A 177 0.20 1.44 8.51
N ASP A 178 1.34 0.94 8.07
CA ASP A 178 1.42 0.14 6.84
C ASP A 178 0.63 -1.16 6.97
N TYR A 179 0.68 -1.79 8.15
CA TYR A 179 -0.12 -2.97 8.43
C TYR A 179 -1.63 -2.68 8.38
N MET A 180 -2.10 -1.65 9.09
CA MET A 180 -3.51 -1.25 9.08
C MET A 180 -3.98 -0.83 7.68
N LEU A 181 -3.16 -0.13 6.91
CA LEU A 181 -3.53 0.30 5.56
C LEU A 181 -3.58 -0.88 4.59
N GLY A 182 -2.65 -1.84 4.68
CA GLY A 182 -2.72 -3.08 3.90
C GLY A 182 -3.96 -3.91 4.23
N LEU A 183 -4.34 -4.01 5.50
CA LEU A 183 -5.60 -4.65 5.91
C LEU A 183 -6.84 -3.90 5.41
N ALA A 184 -6.77 -2.57 5.30
CA ALA A 184 -7.88 -1.78 4.76
C ALA A 184 -8.09 -2.07 3.27
N ASP A 185 -7.01 -2.20 2.49
CA ASP A 185 -7.08 -2.55 1.07
C ASP A 185 -7.52 -4.00 0.83
N LEU A 186 -7.09 -4.93 1.68
CA LEU A 186 -7.55 -6.32 1.71
C LEU A 186 -9.09 -6.46 1.72
N THR A 187 -9.81 -5.52 2.37
CA THR A 187 -11.28 -5.57 2.41
C THR A 187 -11.89 -5.53 1.01
N GLY A 188 -11.23 -4.88 0.06
CA GLY A 188 -11.63 -4.84 -1.35
C GLY A 188 -11.42 -6.19 -2.03
N GLU A 189 -10.32 -6.89 -1.74
CA GLU A 189 -10.04 -8.21 -2.31
C GLU A 189 -10.96 -9.29 -1.73
N LEU A 190 -11.20 -9.28 -0.41
CA LEU A 190 -12.18 -10.17 0.21
C LEU A 190 -13.58 -9.95 -0.35
N MET A 191 -13.95 -8.69 -0.59
CA MET A 191 -15.23 -8.36 -1.23
C MET A 191 -15.33 -8.92 -2.66
N ARG A 192 -14.29 -8.77 -3.47
CA ARG A 192 -14.25 -9.37 -4.81
C ARG A 192 -14.35 -10.89 -4.76
N LYS A 193 -13.60 -11.53 -3.86
CA LYS A 193 -13.63 -13.00 -3.70
C LYS A 193 -15.02 -13.49 -3.30
N ALA A 194 -15.67 -12.82 -2.34
CA ALA A 194 -17.02 -13.16 -1.89
C ALA A 194 -18.06 -13.05 -3.01
N ILE A 195 -18.02 -11.99 -3.83
CA ILE A 195 -18.93 -11.84 -4.98
C ILE A 195 -18.70 -12.96 -6.00
N ASN A 196 -17.44 -13.32 -6.25
CA ASN A 196 -17.10 -14.39 -7.19
C ASN A 196 -17.55 -15.77 -6.67
N SER A 197 -17.44 -16.04 -5.37
CA SER A 197 -17.83 -17.33 -4.79
C SER A 197 -19.35 -17.57 -4.73
N VAL A 198 -20.15 -16.49 -4.78
CA VAL A 198 -21.62 -16.61 -4.92
C VAL A 198 -21.99 -17.36 -6.21
N SER A 199 -21.23 -17.15 -7.29
CA SER A 199 -21.49 -17.80 -8.58
C SER A 199 -21.18 -19.29 -8.60
N THR A 200 -20.23 -19.74 -7.77
CA THR A 200 -19.78 -21.14 -7.70
C THR A 200 -20.57 -21.96 -6.67
N GLY A 201 -21.43 -21.32 -5.87
CA GLY A 201 -22.20 -21.97 -4.81
C GLY A 201 -21.41 -22.23 -3.52
N GLU A 202 -20.17 -21.72 -3.42
CA GLU A 202 -19.33 -21.84 -2.23
C GLU A 202 -19.76 -20.83 -1.15
N SER A 203 -20.77 -21.24 -0.36
CA SER A 203 -21.37 -20.39 0.67
C SER A 203 -20.47 -20.11 1.87
N GLU A 204 -19.56 -21.01 2.22
CA GLU A 204 -18.67 -20.88 3.40
C GLU A 204 -17.68 -19.73 3.23
N ASP A 205 -16.97 -19.67 2.11
CA ASP A 205 -15.98 -18.63 1.80
C ASP A 205 -16.61 -17.23 1.77
N CYS A 206 -17.82 -17.10 1.25
CA CYS A 206 -18.55 -15.83 1.21
C CYS A 206 -18.92 -15.34 2.62
N ILE A 207 -19.40 -16.26 3.47
CA ILE A 207 -19.75 -15.95 4.86
C ILE A 207 -18.49 -15.59 5.66
N GLN A 208 -17.39 -16.32 5.47
CA GLN A 208 -16.12 -16.02 6.14
C GLN A 208 -15.58 -14.65 5.72
N ALA A 209 -15.54 -14.36 4.42
CA ALA A 209 -15.13 -13.04 3.92
C ALA A 209 -16.00 -11.92 4.50
N CYS A 210 -17.31 -12.13 4.60
CA CYS A 210 -18.24 -11.19 5.23
C CYS A 210 -17.86 -10.90 6.69
N GLN A 211 -17.64 -11.97 7.46
CA GLN A 211 -17.28 -11.85 8.87
C GLN A 211 -15.98 -11.08 9.05
N VAL A 212 -14.94 -11.43 8.29
CA VAL A 212 -13.64 -10.75 8.35
C VAL A 212 -13.77 -9.26 7.98
N VAL A 213 -14.49 -8.92 6.92
CA VAL A 213 -14.66 -7.53 6.48
C VAL A 213 -15.45 -6.71 7.52
N ARG A 214 -16.46 -7.31 8.17
CA ARG A 214 -17.21 -6.69 9.28
C ARG A 214 -16.34 -6.46 10.51
N ASP A 215 -15.52 -7.45 10.87
CA ASP A 215 -14.62 -7.37 12.03
C ASP A 215 -13.56 -6.28 11.82
N LEU A 216 -12.98 -6.20 10.63
CA LEU A 216 -12.05 -5.12 10.25
C LEU A 216 -12.73 -3.75 10.31
N TYR A 217 -13.93 -3.61 9.74
CA TYR A 217 -14.68 -2.34 9.80
C TYR A 217 -14.97 -1.93 11.25
N THR A 218 -15.42 -2.86 12.08
CA THR A 218 -15.70 -2.61 13.50
C THR A 218 -14.44 -2.20 14.26
N GLY A 219 -13.31 -2.86 13.99
CA GLY A 219 -12.01 -2.49 14.55
C GLY A 219 -11.59 -1.07 14.16
N TYR A 220 -11.78 -0.69 12.89
CA TYR A 220 -11.42 0.64 12.39
C TYR A 220 -12.30 1.77 12.94
N LEU A 221 -13.55 1.51 13.27
CA LEU A 221 -14.39 2.48 13.98
C LEU A 221 -13.82 2.90 15.34
N GLY A 222 -13.04 2.01 15.98
CA GLY A 222 -12.35 2.30 17.24
C GLY A 222 -11.10 3.18 17.10
N ILE A 223 -10.61 3.44 15.88
CA ILE A 223 -9.36 4.15 15.63
C ILE A 223 -9.65 5.56 15.11
N THR A 224 -9.62 6.55 16.00
CA THR A 224 -10.07 7.92 15.69
C THR A 224 -8.95 8.88 15.27
N ASN A 225 -7.69 8.60 15.59
CA ASN A 225 -6.56 9.51 15.37
C ASN A 225 -5.64 9.10 14.21
N ASN A 226 -6.18 8.52 13.13
CA ASN A 226 -5.41 8.15 11.95
C ASN A 226 -6.07 8.65 10.66
N ARG A 227 -5.59 9.77 10.11
CA ARG A 227 -6.16 10.40 8.91
C ARG A 227 -6.15 9.46 7.69
N HIS A 228 -5.10 8.66 7.52
CA HIS A 228 -4.99 7.76 6.38
C HIS A 228 -6.03 6.64 6.47
N LEU A 229 -6.20 6.06 7.66
CA LEU A 229 -7.20 5.03 7.89
C LEU A 229 -8.63 5.58 7.80
N LEU A 230 -8.88 6.78 8.34
CA LEU A 230 -10.18 7.46 8.24
C LEU A 230 -10.62 7.65 6.78
N ARG A 231 -9.69 7.94 5.87
CA ARG A 231 -9.98 8.04 4.43
C ARG A 231 -10.39 6.70 3.82
N LYS A 232 -9.83 5.58 4.30
CA LYS A 232 -10.18 4.23 3.83
C LYS A 232 -11.53 3.74 4.38
N LEU A 233 -11.98 4.27 5.51
CA LEU A 233 -13.19 3.82 6.21
C LEU A 233 -14.46 3.86 5.33
N THR A 234 -14.60 4.89 4.48
CA THR A 234 -15.72 5.00 3.53
C THR A 234 -15.73 3.84 2.52
N THR A 235 -14.56 3.49 1.99
CA THR A 235 -14.40 2.34 1.09
C THR A 235 -14.63 1.03 1.83
N THR A 236 -14.11 0.88 3.04
CA THR A 236 -14.34 -0.31 3.87
C THR A 236 -15.84 -0.50 4.16
N ARG A 237 -16.58 0.55 4.52
CA ARG A 237 -18.04 0.52 4.71
C ARG A 237 -18.76 0.06 3.45
N THR A 238 -18.34 0.57 2.30
CA THR A 238 -18.87 0.15 0.99
C THR A 238 -18.62 -1.34 0.73
N ASN A 239 -17.43 -1.83 1.09
CA ASN A 239 -17.07 -3.24 0.94
C ASN A 239 -17.92 -4.13 1.86
N VAL A 240 -18.14 -3.73 3.12
CA VAL A 240 -19.07 -4.41 4.05
C VAL A 240 -20.45 -4.56 3.41
N ASN A 241 -21.05 -3.46 2.94
CA ASN A 241 -22.38 -3.47 2.34
C ASN A 241 -22.47 -4.45 1.16
N LYS A 242 -21.46 -4.47 0.29
CA LYS A 242 -21.42 -5.38 -0.87
C LYS A 242 -21.36 -6.85 -0.46
N VAL A 243 -20.55 -7.18 0.52
CA VAL A 243 -20.40 -8.58 0.97
C VAL A 243 -21.62 -9.04 1.77
N GLU A 244 -22.20 -8.17 2.60
CA GLU A 244 -23.46 -8.48 3.30
C GLU A 244 -24.61 -8.74 2.33
N MET A 245 -24.71 -7.96 1.25
CA MET A 245 -25.70 -8.20 0.19
C MET A 245 -25.46 -9.52 -0.54
N ALA A 246 -24.20 -9.91 -0.76
CA ALA A 246 -23.85 -11.20 -1.34
C ALA A 246 -24.30 -12.37 -0.43
N VAL A 247 -24.03 -12.29 0.87
CA VAL A 247 -24.47 -13.30 1.86
C VAL A 247 -25.99 -13.33 1.99
N TYR A 248 -26.65 -12.17 2.01
CA TYR A 248 -28.11 -12.09 2.04
C TYR A 248 -28.73 -12.78 0.83
N ALA A 249 -28.23 -12.49 -0.38
CA ALA A 249 -28.70 -13.11 -1.60
C ALA A 249 -28.54 -14.63 -1.57
N LEU A 250 -27.39 -15.14 -1.09
CA LEU A 250 -27.16 -16.57 -0.89
C LEU A 250 -28.17 -17.19 0.08
N ARG A 251 -28.45 -16.52 1.21
CA ARG A 251 -29.31 -17.05 2.27
C ARG A 251 -30.78 -17.09 1.90
N VAL A 252 -31.26 -16.05 1.21
CA VAL A 252 -32.67 -15.93 0.80
C VAL A 252 -32.99 -16.81 -0.42
N ARG A 253 -32.04 -16.96 -1.37
CA ARG A 253 -32.27 -17.75 -2.59
C ARG A 253 -32.05 -19.26 -2.40
N GLY A 254 -31.37 -19.68 -1.33
CA GLY A 254 -31.12 -21.08 -1.00
C GLY A 254 -30.34 -21.83 -2.08
N SER A 255 -29.00 -21.81 -2.02
CA SER A 255 -28.04 -22.64 -2.81
C SER A 255 -28.31 -22.87 -4.32
N GLY A 256 -29.19 -22.10 -4.95
CA GLY A 256 -29.56 -22.23 -6.35
C GLY A 256 -28.72 -21.30 -7.25
N PRO A 257 -28.22 -21.77 -8.41
CA PRO A 257 -27.44 -20.95 -9.32
C PRO A 257 -28.36 -19.99 -10.06
N GLY A 258 -28.32 -18.71 -9.68
CA GLY A 258 -29.14 -17.67 -10.29
C GLY A 258 -28.55 -16.30 -10.04
N LEU A 259 -27.45 -15.99 -10.72
CA LEU A 259 -26.99 -14.61 -10.87
C LEU A 259 -27.95 -13.88 -11.83
N MET A 260 -28.17 -12.60 -11.56
CA MET A 260 -29.02 -11.61 -12.22
C MET A 260 -30.34 -11.29 -11.47
N ALA A 261 -30.57 -9.98 -11.30
CA ALA A 261 -31.75 -9.33 -10.72
C ALA A 261 -31.93 -9.40 -9.18
N ALA A 262 -31.14 -8.59 -8.47
CA ALA A 262 -31.64 -7.76 -7.36
C ALA A 262 -30.93 -6.42 -7.55
N GLY A 263 -31.52 -5.48 -8.26
CA GLY A 263 -32.47 -4.55 -7.67
C GLY A 263 -31.68 -3.28 -7.35
N ASN A 264 -32.14 -2.14 -7.86
CA ASN A 264 -31.48 -0.83 -7.78
C ASN A 264 -30.63 -0.60 -6.52
N PRO A 265 -29.50 0.13 -6.62
CA PRO A 265 -28.76 0.56 -5.44
C PRO A 265 -29.72 1.27 -4.47
N PRO A 266 -29.61 1.03 -3.15
CA PRO A 266 -30.33 1.85 -2.18
C PRO A 266 -29.98 3.33 -2.38
N ALA A 267 -30.95 4.19 -2.06
CA ALA A 267 -30.96 5.64 -2.18
C ALA A 267 -29.61 6.33 -1.86
N PRO A 268 -29.34 7.53 -2.42
CA PRO A 268 -28.06 8.21 -2.24
C PRO A 268 -27.68 8.31 -0.76
N ASP A 269 -26.44 7.92 -0.50
CA ASP A 269 -25.79 7.90 0.80
C ASP A 269 -25.95 9.27 1.50
N ILE A 270 -26.68 9.29 2.62
CA ILE A 270 -26.97 10.52 3.40
C ILE A 270 -25.66 11.08 4.00
N ASP A 271 -24.61 10.26 4.07
CA ASP A 271 -23.29 10.61 4.59
C ASP A 271 -22.21 10.79 3.51
N ALA A 272 -22.58 10.90 2.22
CA ALA A 272 -21.59 11.08 1.16
C ALA A 272 -20.73 12.33 1.41
N PRO A 273 -19.40 12.20 1.64
CA PRO A 273 -18.54 13.38 1.71
C PRO A 273 -18.53 14.05 0.33
N ALA A 274 -18.89 15.33 0.31
CA ALA A 274 -18.80 16.17 -0.88
C ALA A 274 -17.42 16.01 -1.53
N GLY A 275 -17.42 15.76 -2.84
CA GLY A 275 -16.26 15.34 -3.61
C GLY A 275 -14.97 16.09 -3.25
N LEU A 276 -14.01 15.35 -2.70
CA LEU A 276 -12.61 15.73 -2.71
C LEU A 276 -11.97 15.02 -3.89
N SER A 277 -11.90 15.73 -5.02
CA SER A 277 -11.04 15.35 -6.13
C SER A 277 -9.59 15.64 -5.72
N ASP A 278 -8.83 14.61 -5.36
CA ASP A 278 -7.38 14.72 -5.21
C ASP A 278 -6.72 14.03 -6.41
N ASP A 279 -6.54 14.83 -7.47
CA ASP A 279 -5.60 14.58 -8.57
C ASP A 279 -4.19 14.53 -7.98
N GLU A 280 -3.70 13.32 -7.66
CA GLU A 280 -2.31 13.09 -7.27
C GLU A 280 -1.43 13.19 -8.52
N GLY A 281 -1.09 14.44 -8.87
CA GLY A 281 -0.04 14.74 -9.82
C GLY A 281 1.28 14.12 -9.36
N TYR A 282 1.74 13.13 -10.12
CA TYR A 282 3.11 12.64 -10.07
C TYR A 282 4.07 13.75 -10.53
N TYR A 283 4.94 14.20 -9.62
CA TYR A 283 6.25 14.77 -9.92
C TYR A 283 7.25 14.32 -8.86
#